data_AF-A0A660YXR1-F1
#
_entry.id   AF-A0A660YXR1-F1
#
_cell.length_a   1.000
_cell.length_b   1.000
_cell.length_c   1.000
_cell.angle_alpha   90.00
_cell.angle_beta   90.00
_cell.angle_gamma   90.00
#
_symmetry.space_group_name_H-M   'P 1'
#
loop_
_entity.id
_entity.type
_entity.pdbx_description
1 polymer ?
#
loop_
_entity_poly.entity_id
_entity_poly.type
_entity_poly.pdbx_seq_one_letter_code
_entity_poly.pdbx_strand_id
1 'polypeptide(L)'
;MLPDFNVLKNFILGSDAKVAILYSDYTKNMMPDSSSWLDNNVETWEKFLDNIELKYNIIDDKTIEKNLHKDYELIILPGSKSLSDREIINIKKFLIDGGSIFATSGTASYSDAGKWRGWEFFSEVFGVKHHKEIGNEDRAKIHTLRGGLPITANIPTGFPLRVATWDKPLAVEVLDPRTSQVSFWYNYRLEDGLVREGIKKSAGITYGKYGKGRFVWMGFEINSIIGSRDDYIFFDRFFNNSINWLTYGPIAYVRDWPAGVDAAAVILPSLTKNVVNIKNLLPVLEEEKLQATFFVNPSQSKNYKNLVKQVSKYGEIAPLVDVGYINSAEDKYNKLYDYESQLQNLKAAKNWIENITNKPVRGILPFYGLYDNNTINAVIESGYDYILTDSLTDRSVPKTIIRGENRIVSMTKTARDDYEIIRDFGLTSPEFQFYTYQEDLDRILFEGGLYLFKMHTEFQCRTENIPVVQKIIKDLKKKKFWITTASEIQKWYKKKEYIEIRTKKSGKTRVTVTVTNPGKEIIDDLMLDIDLNENAERISIDTEIIGTKLAKFKHVVKSRFLNLQIDDLEPGESRTYYIDYDKVSS
;
A
#
# COMPACT_ATOMS: atom_id res chain seq x y z
N MET A 1 -20.61 47.47 10.26
CA MET A 1 -20.07 46.14 10.61
C MET A 1 -18.56 46.29 10.54
N LEU A 2 -17.87 46.40 11.67
CA LEU A 2 -16.41 46.49 11.70
C LEU A 2 -15.83 45.09 11.42
N PRO A 3 -14.77 44.95 10.61
CA PRO A 3 -14.12 43.65 10.42
C PRO A 3 -13.56 43.15 11.75
N ASP A 4 -13.65 41.84 11.99
CA ASP A 4 -13.05 41.18 13.15
C ASP A 4 -11.55 41.50 13.23
N PHE A 5 -11.10 42.00 14.38
CA PHE A 5 -9.73 42.41 14.63
C PHE A 5 -8.73 41.27 14.39
N ASN A 6 -9.15 40.00 14.57
CA ASN A 6 -8.34 38.82 14.26
C ASN A 6 -8.14 38.63 12.76
N VAL A 7 -9.11 39.01 11.94
CA VAL A 7 -9.01 38.96 10.47
C VAL A 7 -8.04 40.04 9.98
N LEU A 8 -8.09 41.24 10.56
CA LEU A 8 -7.12 42.30 10.25
C LEU A 8 -5.70 41.94 10.70
N LYS A 9 -5.55 41.30 11.87
CA LYS A 9 -4.25 40.87 12.41
C LYS A 9 -3.60 39.78 11.55
N ASN A 10 -4.38 38.78 11.12
CA ASN A 10 -3.91 37.73 10.21
C ASN A 10 -3.57 38.26 8.80
N PHE A 11 -4.25 39.32 8.35
CA PHE A 11 -3.97 39.96 7.06
C PHE A 11 -2.70 40.82 7.09
N ILE A 12 -2.38 41.45 8.22
CA ILE A 12 -1.23 42.36 8.36
C ILE A 12 0.05 41.65 8.83
N LEU A 13 -0.05 40.63 9.69
CA LEU A 13 1.10 39.93 10.30
C LEU A 13 1.37 38.54 9.68
N GLY A 14 0.49 38.08 8.78
CA GLY A 14 0.42 36.67 8.39
C GLY A 14 -0.17 35.81 9.52
N SER A 15 -0.62 34.60 9.20
CA SER A 15 -1.02 33.64 10.23
C SER A 15 0.21 33.16 11.00
N ASP A 16 0.14 33.16 12.33
CA ASP A 16 1.11 32.49 13.21
C ASP A 16 1.28 31.02 12.79
N ALA A 17 2.49 30.47 12.94
CA ALA A 17 2.76 29.10 12.54
C ALA A 17 1.96 28.14 13.42
N LYS A 18 1.28 27.17 12.80
CA LYS A 18 0.44 26.18 13.49
C LYS A 18 1.17 24.88 13.81
N VAL A 19 2.42 24.78 13.38
CA VAL A 19 3.27 23.60 13.57
C VAL A 19 4.52 24.01 14.33
N ALA A 20 4.92 23.20 15.30
CA ALA A 20 6.18 23.35 16.00
C ALA A 20 7.07 22.12 15.80
N ILE A 21 8.37 22.33 15.69
CA ILE A 21 9.39 21.28 15.76
C ILE A 21 10.12 21.43 17.10
N LEU A 22 10.14 20.38 17.92
CA LEU A 22 10.93 20.37 19.13
C LEU A 22 12.41 20.15 18.80
N TYR A 23 13.24 21.11 19.15
CA TYR A 23 14.67 20.92 19.31
C TYR A 23 14.94 20.56 20.78
N SER A 24 15.14 19.28 21.07
CA SER A 24 15.32 18.81 22.45
C SER A 24 16.79 18.88 22.87
N ASP A 25 17.14 19.87 23.68
CA ASP A 25 18.46 19.98 24.30
C ASP A 25 18.73 18.76 25.20
N TYR A 26 17.71 18.21 25.84
CA TYR A 26 17.85 16.98 26.63
C TYR A 26 18.28 15.79 25.79
N THR A 27 17.73 15.65 24.58
CA THR A 27 18.14 14.59 23.65
C THR A 27 19.54 14.86 23.13
N LYS A 28 19.88 16.12 22.77
CA LYS A 28 21.22 16.51 22.34
C LYS A 28 22.27 16.16 23.37
N ASN A 29 22.04 16.52 24.63
CA ASN A 29 22.97 16.32 25.75
C ASN A 29 23.15 14.84 26.14
N MET A 30 22.24 13.96 25.72
CA MET A 30 22.37 12.51 25.92
C MET A 30 23.29 11.85 24.88
N MET A 31 23.49 12.50 23.72
CA MET A 31 24.32 11.98 22.64
C MET A 31 25.80 12.31 22.88
N PRO A 32 26.74 11.60 22.22
CA PRO A 32 28.15 11.97 22.25
C PRO A 32 28.37 13.41 21.77
N ASP A 33 29.32 14.14 22.36
CA ASP A 33 29.57 15.57 22.10
C ASP A 33 29.79 15.94 20.62
N SER A 34 30.22 15.00 19.78
CA SER A 34 30.45 15.18 18.34
C SER A 34 29.26 14.77 17.45
N SER A 35 28.14 14.35 18.04
CA SER A 35 26.97 13.87 17.31
C SER A 35 26.17 15.02 16.71
N SER A 36 26.06 15.04 15.38
CA SER A 36 25.12 15.91 14.64
C SER A 36 23.76 15.26 14.41
N TRP A 37 23.48 14.13 15.06
CA TRP A 37 22.29 13.31 14.76
C TRP A 37 20.97 14.08 14.92
N LEU A 38 20.79 14.80 16.05
CA LEU A 38 19.58 15.58 16.28
C LEU A 38 19.47 16.76 15.30
N ASP A 39 20.58 17.47 15.07
CA ASP A 39 20.64 18.60 14.13
C ASP A 39 20.23 18.15 12.73
N ASN A 40 20.82 17.06 12.23
CA ASN A 40 20.48 16.49 10.92
C ASN A 40 19.01 16.06 10.83
N ASN A 41 18.43 15.53 11.91
CA ASN A 41 17.02 15.15 11.94
C ASN A 41 16.13 16.40 11.83
N VAL A 42 16.36 17.40 12.68
CA VAL A 42 15.59 18.66 12.68
C VAL A 42 15.69 19.35 11.32
N GLU A 43 16.90 19.50 10.76
CA GLU A 43 17.10 20.08 9.43
C GLU A 43 16.37 19.32 8.32
N THR A 44 16.25 17.99 8.45
CA THR A 44 15.49 17.19 7.48
C THR A 44 14.00 17.49 7.60
N TRP A 45 13.47 17.61 8.82
CA TRP A 45 12.07 18.00 9.03
C TRP A 45 11.78 19.39 8.45
N GLU A 46 12.67 20.36 8.71
CA GLU A 46 12.58 21.70 8.12
C GLU A 46 12.47 21.64 6.60
N LYS A 47 13.35 20.89 5.93
CA LYS A 47 13.32 20.72 4.46
C LYS A 47 12.01 20.12 3.94
N PHE A 48 11.46 19.11 4.62
CA PHE A 48 10.19 18.52 4.21
C PHE A 48 9.02 19.49 4.40
N LEU A 49 8.99 20.25 5.50
CA LEU A 49 7.95 21.25 5.77
C LEU A 49 8.03 22.44 4.81
N ASP A 50 9.24 22.90 4.50
CA ASP A 50 9.49 23.97 3.52
C ASP A 50 9.03 23.55 2.12
N ASN A 51 9.28 22.29 1.73
CA ASN A 51 8.83 21.73 0.44
C ASN A 51 7.30 21.74 0.26
N ILE A 52 6.54 21.68 1.35
CA ILE A 52 5.07 21.80 1.32
C ILE A 52 4.56 23.19 1.72
N GLU A 53 5.46 24.18 1.77
CA GLU A 53 5.17 25.57 2.10
C GLU A 53 4.46 25.74 3.46
N LEU A 54 4.72 24.83 4.41
CA LEU A 54 4.09 24.87 5.73
C LEU A 54 4.97 25.67 6.70
N LYS A 55 4.43 26.76 7.23
CA LYS A 55 5.11 27.54 8.27
C LYS A 55 5.23 26.74 9.56
N TYR A 56 6.40 26.78 10.17
CA TYR A 56 6.67 26.17 11.47
C TYR A 56 7.51 27.08 12.38
N ASN A 57 7.53 26.75 13.66
CA ASN A 57 8.46 27.30 14.65
C ASN A 57 9.35 26.19 15.21
N ILE A 58 10.63 26.48 15.43
CA ILE A 58 11.49 25.64 16.27
C ILE A 58 11.27 26.07 17.73
N ILE A 59 10.94 25.12 18.59
CA ILE A 59 10.73 25.34 20.02
C ILE A 59 11.72 24.52 20.84
N ASP A 60 12.01 24.98 22.05
CA ASP A 60 12.90 24.30 23.01
C ASP A 60 12.11 23.52 24.08
N ASP A 61 12.81 22.71 24.89
CA ASP A 61 12.18 21.92 25.96
C ASP A 61 11.42 22.82 26.95
N LYS A 62 11.96 24.02 27.26
CA LYS A 62 11.34 24.99 28.18
C LYS A 62 9.98 25.47 27.70
N THR A 63 9.78 25.61 26.39
CA THR A 63 8.49 25.98 25.80
C THR A 63 7.43 24.94 26.16
N ILE A 64 7.77 23.65 26.08
CA ILE A 64 6.87 22.56 26.45
C ILE A 64 6.68 22.50 27.96
N GLU A 65 7.75 22.61 28.75
CA GLU A 65 7.67 22.58 30.22
C GLU A 65 6.80 23.69 30.81
N LYS A 66 6.89 24.90 30.23
CA LYS A 66 6.08 26.07 30.61
C LYS A 66 4.69 26.08 29.97
N ASN A 67 4.37 25.05 29.18
CA ASN A 67 3.06 24.86 28.57
C ASN A 67 2.67 25.98 27.59
N LEU A 68 3.68 26.51 26.88
CA LEU A 68 3.54 27.61 25.92
C LEU A 68 3.28 27.12 24.48
N HIS A 69 3.23 25.80 24.27
CA HIS A 69 2.98 25.15 22.98
C HIS A 69 1.50 24.91 22.64
N LYS A 70 0.58 25.35 23.50
CA LYS A 70 -0.86 25.03 23.39
C LYS A 70 -1.54 25.55 22.14
N ASP A 71 -1.02 26.61 21.55
CA ASP A 71 -1.63 27.27 20.40
C ASP A 71 -1.26 26.61 19.06
N TYR A 72 -0.31 25.66 19.07
CA TYR A 72 0.01 24.85 17.90
C TYR A 72 -1.05 23.78 17.66
N GLU A 73 -1.27 23.41 16.40
CA GLU A 73 -2.11 22.26 16.03
C GLU A 73 -1.29 20.96 16.03
N LEU A 74 0.01 21.06 15.72
CA LEU A 74 0.93 19.92 15.60
C LEU A 74 2.28 20.23 16.25
N ILE A 75 2.77 19.30 17.07
CA ILE A 75 4.17 19.25 17.53
C ILE A 75 4.87 18.05 16.90
N ILE A 76 5.96 18.33 16.20
CA ILE A 76 6.87 17.33 15.67
C ILE A 76 7.93 17.06 16.74
N LEU A 77 8.21 15.78 16.98
CA LEU A 77 9.17 15.28 17.96
C LEU A 77 10.26 14.47 17.23
N PRO A 78 11.24 15.13 16.56
CA PRO A 78 12.31 14.47 15.82
C PRO A 78 13.23 13.73 16.77
N GLY A 79 13.08 12.42 16.85
CA GLY A 79 13.99 11.57 17.61
C GLY A 79 14.14 12.00 19.08
N SER A 80 13.11 12.62 19.67
CA SER A 80 13.16 13.22 21.01
C SER A 80 13.18 12.15 22.11
N LYS A 81 14.30 11.43 22.22
CA LYS A 81 14.48 10.26 23.09
C LYS A 81 14.45 10.62 24.57
N SER A 82 14.91 11.81 24.91
CA SER A 82 15.06 12.31 26.27
C SER A 82 14.08 13.44 26.52
N LEU A 83 13.16 13.29 27.47
CA LEU A 83 12.17 14.31 27.85
C LEU A 83 12.02 14.37 29.38
N SER A 84 11.74 15.57 29.90
CA SER A 84 11.43 15.78 31.32
C SER A 84 10.02 15.29 31.69
N ASP A 85 9.76 15.10 32.98
CA ASP A 85 8.42 14.72 33.45
C ASP A 85 7.37 15.78 33.11
N ARG A 86 7.77 17.06 33.12
CA ARG A 86 6.88 18.17 32.78
C ARG A 86 6.52 18.16 31.31
N GLU A 87 7.49 17.88 30.43
CA GLU A 87 7.25 17.75 29.01
C GLU A 87 6.28 16.61 28.71
N ILE A 88 6.53 15.43 29.29
CA ILE A 88 5.64 14.27 29.12
C ILE A 88 4.21 14.61 29.54
N ILE A 89 4.02 15.22 30.72
CA ILE A 89 2.70 15.60 31.21
C ILE A 89 2.02 16.61 30.27
N ASN A 90 2.76 17.62 29.80
CA ASN A 90 2.18 18.68 29.00
C ASN A 90 1.92 18.24 27.54
N ILE A 91 2.72 17.33 26.98
CA ILE A 91 2.47 16.71 25.67
C ILE A 91 1.20 15.83 25.74
N LYS A 92 1.04 15.04 26.80
CA LYS A 92 -0.18 14.25 27.00
C LYS A 92 -1.43 15.13 27.13
N LYS A 93 -1.34 16.23 27.90
CA LYS A 93 -2.42 17.22 28.00
C LYS A 93 -2.75 17.85 26.64
N PHE A 94 -1.73 18.23 25.89
CA PHE A 94 -1.88 18.78 24.54
C PHE A 94 -2.66 17.83 23.62
N LEU A 95 -2.32 16.54 23.63
CA LEU A 95 -3.08 15.51 22.92
C LEU A 95 -4.52 15.36 23.45
N ILE A 96 -4.73 15.36 24.77
CA ILE A 96 -6.07 15.29 25.37
C ILE A 96 -6.95 16.45 24.90
N ASP A 97 -6.38 17.64 24.78
CA ASP A 97 -7.06 18.88 24.39
C ASP A 97 -7.30 18.99 22.88
N GLY A 98 -6.72 18.11 22.06
CA GLY A 98 -6.96 18.04 20.61
C GLY A 98 -5.74 18.35 19.73
N GLY A 99 -4.61 18.72 20.33
CA GLY A 99 -3.35 18.86 19.63
C GLY A 99 -2.83 17.52 19.06
N SER A 100 -1.95 17.58 18.08
CA SER A 100 -1.42 16.40 17.40
C SER A 100 0.09 16.27 17.55
N ILE A 101 0.62 15.05 17.53
CA ILE A 101 2.08 14.82 17.50
C ILE A 101 2.54 13.97 16.32
N PHE A 102 3.68 14.32 15.74
CA PHE A 102 4.41 13.47 14.80
C PHE A 102 5.75 13.11 15.42
N ALA A 103 5.92 11.85 15.82
CA ALA A 103 7.09 11.40 16.59
C ALA A 103 7.90 10.34 15.84
N THR A 104 9.21 10.33 16.06
CA THR A 104 10.12 9.31 15.50
C THR A 104 10.98 8.65 16.59
N SER A 105 11.45 7.45 16.27
CA SER A 105 12.39 6.65 17.07
C SER A 105 11.90 6.43 18.51
N GLY A 106 12.83 6.37 19.46
CA GLY A 106 12.70 6.09 20.90
C GLY A 106 12.08 7.22 21.75
N THR A 107 11.06 7.94 21.25
CA THR A 107 10.49 9.14 21.90
C THR A 107 10.20 8.97 23.40
N ALA A 108 10.78 9.82 24.25
CA ALA A 108 10.59 9.80 25.71
C ALA A 108 11.03 8.50 26.43
N SER A 109 11.99 7.75 25.87
CA SER A 109 12.54 6.54 26.51
C SER A 109 13.60 6.83 27.59
N TYR A 110 14.06 8.09 27.67
CA TYR A 110 15.02 8.58 28.67
C TYR A 110 14.48 9.82 29.40
N SER A 111 14.97 10.06 30.62
CA SER A 111 14.72 11.30 31.37
C SER A 111 15.55 12.45 30.81
N ASP A 112 15.17 13.69 31.11
CA ASP A 112 16.02 14.90 30.96
C ASP A 112 17.48 14.75 31.44
N ALA A 113 17.72 13.95 32.49
CA ALA A 113 19.06 13.60 32.98
C ALA A 113 19.76 12.42 32.24
N GLY A 114 19.24 11.96 31.10
CA GLY A 114 19.77 10.84 30.31
C GLY A 114 19.59 9.45 30.92
N LYS A 115 18.75 9.29 31.96
CA LYS A 115 18.49 7.99 32.60
C LYS A 115 17.44 7.21 31.82
N TRP A 116 17.70 5.93 31.57
CA TRP A 116 16.72 5.03 30.96
C TRP A 116 15.42 4.98 31.78
N ARG A 117 14.29 5.23 31.12
CA ARG A 117 12.96 5.24 31.74
C ARG A 117 12.11 4.04 31.36
N GLY A 118 12.34 3.47 30.19
CA GLY A 118 11.50 2.39 29.67
C GLY A 118 10.66 2.85 28.48
N TRP A 119 9.54 2.17 28.28
CA TRP A 119 8.66 2.35 27.12
C TRP A 119 7.24 2.80 27.52
N GLU A 120 7.08 3.35 28.72
CA GLU A 120 5.78 3.72 29.29
C GLU A 120 5.06 4.75 28.43
N PHE A 121 5.78 5.76 27.92
CA PHE A 121 5.21 6.76 27.01
C PHE A 121 4.66 6.11 25.73
N PHE A 122 5.39 5.17 25.13
CA PHE A 122 4.94 4.46 23.92
C PHE A 122 3.66 3.67 24.17
N SER A 123 3.65 2.89 25.24
CA SER A 123 2.51 2.05 25.58
C SER A 123 1.28 2.86 25.89
N GLU A 124 1.43 4.00 26.55
CA GLU A 124 0.30 4.86 26.90
C GLU A 124 -0.18 5.72 25.72
N VAL A 125 0.73 6.45 25.08
CA VAL A 125 0.39 7.45 24.06
C VAL A 125 0.10 6.80 22.71
N PHE A 126 0.98 5.90 22.26
CA PHE A 126 0.86 5.26 20.97
C PHE A 126 0.09 3.93 21.04
N GLY A 127 -0.18 3.38 22.23
CA GLY A 127 -0.91 2.12 22.35
C GLY A 127 -0.12 0.92 21.82
N VAL A 128 1.21 0.97 21.91
CA VAL A 128 2.12 -0.04 21.37
C VAL A 128 3.04 -0.62 22.44
N LYS A 129 3.50 -1.84 22.23
CA LYS A 129 4.55 -2.48 23.04
C LYS A 129 5.83 -2.58 22.23
N HIS A 130 6.93 -2.07 22.77
CA HIS A 130 8.24 -2.30 22.17
C HIS A 130 8.52 -3.81 22.03
N HIS A 131 8.92 -4.23 20.84
CA HIS A 131 9.27 -5.62 20.56
C HIS A 131 10.79 -5.79 20.44
N LYS A 132 11.43 -5.07 19.51
CA LYS A 132 12.88 -5.11 19.30
C LYS A 132 13.39 -3.88 18.55
N GLU A 133 14.69 -3.63 18.69
CA GLU A 133 15.43 -2.81 17.73
C GLU A 133 15.76 -3.66 16.49
N ILE A 134 15.72 -3.05 15.31
CA ILE A 134 16.23 -3.62 14.08
C ILE A 134 17.76 -3.49 14.12
N GLY A 135 18.45 -4.62 14.14
CA GLY A 135 19.91 -4.66 14.23
C GLY A 135 20.61 -4.12 12.98
N ASN A 136 21.92 -3.88 13.12
CA ASN A 136 22.77 -3.28 12.09
C ASN A 136 23.42 -4.31 11.16
N GLU A 137 22.91 -5.53 11.10
CA GLU A 137 23.50 -6.62 10.30
C GLU A 137 23.50 -6.27 8.81
N ASP A 138 22.39 -5.70 8.34
CA ASP A 138 22.24 -5.13 7.01
C ASP A 138 22.31 -3.61 7.05
N ARG A 139 22.89 -2.96 6.04
CA ARG A 139 22.89 -1.49 5.91
C ARG A 139 21.49 -0.89 5.83
N ALA A 140 20.51 -1.67 5.38
CA ALA A 140 19.13 -1.27 5.23
C ALA A 140 18.21 -2.48 5.31
N LYS A 141 16.98 -2.24 5.75
CA LYS A 141 15.92 -3.23 5.83
C LYS A 141 14.71 -2.80 5.00
N ILE A 142 14.00 -3.78 4.45
CA ILE A 142 12.73 -3.56 3.78
C ILE A 142 11.65 -3.27 4.83
N HIS A 143 10.88 -2.21 4.59
CA HIS A 143 9.79 -1.77 5.42
C HIS A 143 8.52 -1.63 4.59
N THR A 144 7.57 -2.54 4.77
CA THR A 144 6.39 -2.64 3.89
C THR A 144 5.25 -1.77 4.39
N LEU A 145 4.76 -0.85 3.55
CA LEU A 145 3.57 -0.03 3.79
C LEU A 145 2.30 -0.75 3.34
N ARG A 146 1.26 -0.75 4.18
CA ARG A 146 -0.08 -1.21 3.77
C ARG A 146 -0.86 -0.09 3.07
N GLY A 147 -1.81 -0.46 2.23
CA GLY A 147 -2.74 0.47 1.60
C GLY A 147 -4.02 0.71 2.39
N GLY A 148 -4.91 1.47 1.77
CA GLY A 148 -6.27 1.69 2.26
C GLY A 148 -6.38 2.55 3.53
N LEU A 149 -5.33 3.29 3.89
CA LEU A 149 -5.34 4.21 5.02
C LEU A 149 -5.23 5.66 4.55
N PRO A 150 -5.80 6.64 5.28
CA PRO A 150 -5.62 8.06 4.95
C PRO A 150 -4.16 8.46 4.81
N ILE A 151 -3.27 8.02 5.70
CA ILE A 151 -1.86 8.40 5.65
C ILE A 151 -1.06 7.68 4.54
N THR A 152 -1.58 6.57 3.99
CA THR A 152 -1.00 5.87 2.83
C THR A 152 -1.81 6.11 1.56
N ALA A 153 -2.67 7.14 1.55
CA ALA A 153 -3.48 7.53 0.40
C ALA A 153 -2.62 7.72 -0.85
N ASN A 154 -3.03 7.04 -1.93
CA ASN A 154 -2.36 7.06 -3.22
C ASN A 154 -0.89 6.56 -3.20
N ILE A 155 -0.48 5.78 -2.20
CA ILE A 155 0.76 5.00 -2.22
C ILE A 155 0.41 3.58 -2.69
N PRO A 156 1.21 2.95 -3.59
CA PRO A 156 0.98 1.57 -3.97
C PRO A 156 0.91 0.65 -2.76
N THR A 157 -0.11 -0.17 -2.69
CA THR A 157 -0.29 -1.10 -1.57
C THR A 157 0.84 -2.13 -1.51
N GLY A 158 1.36 -2.38 -0.31
CA GLY A 158 2.49 -3.29 -0.10
C GLY A 158 3.84 -2.69 -0.53
N PHE A 159 3.92 -1.37 -0.71
CA PHE A 159 5.16 -0.72 -1.14
C PHE A 159 6.30 -0.93 -0.12
N PRO A 160 7.43 -1.54 -0.50
CA PRO A 160 8.58 -1.75 0.36
C PRO A 160 9.46 -0.50 0.32
N LEU A 161 9.40 0.30 1.38
CA LEU A 161 10.39 1.35 1.62
C LEU A 161 11.71 0.71 2.05
N ARG A 162 12.81 1.21 1.50
CA ARG A 162 14.14 0.88 2.01
C ARG A 162 14.52 1.86 3.11
N VAL A 163 14.68 1.35 4.31
CA VAL A 163 15.07 2.16 5.48
C VAL A 163 16.42 1.68 5.97
N ALA A 164 17.33 2.61 6.15
CA ALA A 164 18.61 2.33 6.76
C ALA A 164 18.46 1.89 8.22
N THR A 165 19.44 1.14 8.72
CA THR A 165 19.40 0.56 10.07
C THR A 165 20.38 1.21 11.03
N TRP A 166 21.18 2.22 10.60
CA TRP A 166 22.24 2.81 11.42
C TRP A 166 21.73 3.48 12.69
N ASP A 167 20.48 3.95 12.69
CA ASP A 167 19.79 4.59 13.81
C ASP A 167 19.03 3.59 14.70
N LYS A 168 19.19 2.29 14.42
CA LYS A 168 18.52 1.17 15.10
C LYS A 168 16.99 1.36 15.13
N PRO A 169 16.32 1.26 13.97
CA PRO A 169 14.87 1.38 13.89
C PRO A 169 14.13 0.50 14.89
N LEU A 170 12.95 0.92 15.31
CA LEU A 170 12.15 0.19 16.28
C LEU A 170 11.05 -0.62 15.61
N ALA A 171 10.86 -1.84 16.12
CA ALA A 171 9.72 -2.70 15.87
C ALA A 171 8.84 -2.76 17.12
N VAL A 172 7.53 -2.54 16.93
CA VAL A 172 6.53 -2.58 18.01
C VAL A 172 5.38 -3.52 17.66
N GLU A 173 4.62 -3.90 18.68
CA GLU A 173 3.34 -4.60 18.56
C GLU A 173 2.21 -3.63 18.91
N VAL A 174 1.20 -3.51 18.05
CA VAL A 174 0.01 -2.70 18.33
C VAL A 174 -0.93 -3.47 19.27
N LEU A 175 -1.26 -2.87 20.41
CA LEU A 175 -2.12 -3.49 21.44
C LEU A 175 -3.45 -2.76 21.65
N ASP A 176 -3.51 -1.46 21.34
CA ASP A 176 -4.68 -0.62 21.58
C ASP A 176 -5.55 -0.45 20.31
N PRO A 177 -6.88 -0.61 20.39
CA PRO A 177 -7.78 -0.42 19.26
C PRO A 177 -7.85 1.01 18.71
N ARG A 178 -7.37 2.02 19.46
CA ARG A 178 -7.24 3.41 18.98
C ARG A 178 -6.08 3.60 18.01
N THR A 179 -5.20 2.61 17.92
CA THR A 179 -3.96 2.63 17.14
C THR A 179 -4.10 1.70 15.95
N SER A 180 -3.73 2.19 14.78
CA SER A 180 -3.70 1.42 13.55
C SER A 180 -2.25 1.18 13.13
N GLN A 181 -1.92 -0.09 12.85
CA GLN A 181 -0.66 -0.47 12.23
C GLN A 181 -0.65 -0.09 10.74
N VAL A 182 0.38 0.63 10.32
CA VAL A 182 0.52 1.17 8.95
C VAL A 182 1.54 0.38 8.13
N SER A 183 2.46 -0.27 8.81
CA SER A 183 3.57 -0.95 8.15
C SER A 183 4.15 -2.05 9.01
N PHE A 184 5.09 -2.81 8.44
CA PHE A 184 5.84 -3.82 9.17
C PHE A 184 7.24 -4.04 8.59
N TRP A 185 8.15 -4.58 9.40
CA TRP A 185 9.52 -4.91 9.01
C TRP A 185 9.71 -6.35 8.51
N TYR A 186 8.78 -7.25 8.83
CA TYR A 186 8.90 -8.67 8.52
C TYR A 186 8.85 -8.96 7.02
N ASN A 187 9.90 -9.56 6.48
CA ASN A 187 9.93 -10.04 5.10
C ASN A 187 9.68 -11.55 5.02
N TYR A 188 8.46 -11.96 4.66
CA TYR A 188 8.05 -13.37 4.59
C TYR A 188 8.84 -14.25 3.60
N ARG A 189 9.64 -13.65 2.71
CA ARG A 189 10.48 -14.37 1.74
C ARG A 189 11.90 -14.60 2.24
N LEU A 190 12.38 -13.74 3.14
CA LEU A 190 13.78 -13.72 3.59
C LEU A 190 13.94 -14.09 5.08
N GLU A 191 12.87 -13.92 5.86
CA GLU A 191 12.88 -14.15 7.30
C GLU A 191 12.08 -15.39 7.67
N ASP A 192 12.70 -16.24 8.49
CA ASP A 192 12.03 -17.40 9.09
C ASP A 192 10.93 -16.98 10.07
N GLY A 193 9.96 -17.86 10.26
CA GLY A 193 8.91 -17.72 11.26
C GLY A 193 7.49 -17.65 10.68
N LEU A 194 6.53 -17.44 11.57
CA LEU A 194 5.11 -17.34 11.22
C LEU A 194 4.79 -15.94 10.73
N VAL A 195 4.19 -15.82 9.55
CA VAL A 195 3.94 -14.53 8.89
C VAL A 195 3.04 -13.63 9.75
N ARG A 196 2.01 -14.20 10.37
CA ARG A 196 1.08 -13.45 11.23
C ARG A 196 1.79 -12.82 12.41
N GLU A 197 2.63 -13.60 13.10
CA GLU A 197 3.39 -13.12 14.24
C GLU A 197 4.46 -12.12 13.82
N GLY A 198 5.13 -12.38 12.69
CA GLY A 198 6.11 -11.48 12.09
C GLY A 198 5.52 -10.11 11.82
N ILE A 199 4.39 -10.02 11.12
CA ILE A 199 3.70 -8.75 10.84
C ILE A 199 3.24 -8.07 12.14
N LYS A 200 2.59 -8.82 13.03
CA LYS A 200 2.01 -8.30 14.27
C LYS A 200 3.05 -7.66 15.20
N LYS A 201 4.24 -8.27 15.31
CA LYS A 201 5.30 -7.85 16.23
C LYS A 201 6.34 -6.92 15.60
N SER A 202 6.15 -6.54 14.33
CA SER A 202 7.14 -5.76 13.60
C SER A 202 6.59 -4.47 13.02
N ALA A 203 5.55 -3.88 13.62
CA ALA A 203 5.08 -2.57 13.22
C ALA A 203 6.22 -1.54 13.31
N GLY A 204 6.44 -0.75 12.26
CA GLY A 204 7.40 0.35 12.27
C GLY A 204 6.78 1.72 12.05
N ILE A 205 5.50 1.78 11.68
CA ILE A 205 4.71 3.00 11.62
C ILE A 205 3.33 2.70 12.19
N THR A 206 2.85 3.61 13.04
CA THR A 206 1.49 3.57 13.58
C THR A 206 0.89 4.96 13.59
N TYR A 207 -0.43 5.02 13.55
CA TYR A 207 -1.16 6.27 13.75
C TYR A 207 -2.45 6.01 14.51
N GLY A 208 -2.96 7.03 15.19
CA GLY A 208 -4.12 6.86 16.06
C GLY A 208 -4.48 8.11 16.82
N LYS A 209 -5.31 7.91 17.85
CA LYS A 209 -5.78 9.00 18.72
C LYS A 209 -5.38 8.78 20.17
N TYR A 210 -5.03 9.87 20.84
CA TYR A 210 -4.88 9.93 22.29
C TYR A 210 -5.70 11.09 22.83
N GLY A 211 -6.74 10.79 23.61
CA GLY A 211 -7.79 11.76 23.94
C GLY A 211 -8.49 12.27 22.66
N LYS A 212 -8.55 13.59 22.48
CA LYS A 212 -9.12 14.22 21.27
C LYS A 212 -8.10 14.37 20.14
N GLY A 213 -6.82 14.36 20.48
CA GLY A 213 -5.68 14.56 19.60
C GLY A 213 -5.30 13.35 18.78
N ARG A 214 -4.33 13.56 17.88
CA ARG A 214 -3.85 12.55 16.93
C ARG A 214 -2.36 12.33 17.08
N PHE A 215 -1.91 11.14 16.71
CA PHE A 215 -0.48 10.87 16.59
C PHE A 215 -0.18 10.09 15.32
N VAL A 216 1.00 10.36 14.77
CA VAL A 216 1.74 9.44 13.90
C VAL A 216 3.06 9.17 14.58
N TRP A 217 3.45 7.90 14.67
CA TRP A 217 4.74 7.48 15.17
C TRP A 217 5.45 6.60 14.15
N MET A 218 6.74 6.86 13.91
CA MET A 218 7.61 6.01 13.11
C MET A 218 8.78 5.52 13.96
N GLY A 219 9.11 4.23 13.84
CA GLY A 219 10.22 3.62 14.55
C GLY A 219 11.60 4.01 14.03
N PHE A 220 11.68 4.83 12.98
CA PHE A 220 12.91 5.26 12.32
C PHE A 220 12.86 6.76 12.04
N GLU A 221 14.02 7.37 11.78
CA GLU A 221 14.09 8.78 11.39
C GLU A 221 13.79 9.00 9.91
N ILE A 222 13.24 10.16 9.55
CA ILE A 222 12.86 10.47 8.16
C ILE A 222 14.06 10.55 7.21
N ASN A 223 15.27 10.82 7.74
CA ASN A 223 16.52 10.79 6.97
C ASN A 223 17.12 9.39 6.80
N SER A 224 16.53 8.36 7.42
CA SER A 224 16.90 6.95 7.23
C SER A 224 16.28 6.36 5.96
N ILE A 225 15.41 7.09 5.25
CA ILE A 225 14.89 6.66 3.95
C ILE A 225 16.01 6.71 2.91
N ILE A 226 16.31 5.57 2.32
CA ILE A 226 17.29 5.42 1.24
C ILE A 226 16.64 4.70 0.06
N GLY A 227 17.28 4.71 -1.10
CA GLY A 227 16.88 3.85 -2.20
C GLY A 227 16.74 4.59 -3.53
N SER A 228 15.70 4.22 -4.27
CA SER A 228 15.42 4.72 -5.60
C SER A 228 14.56 5.99 -5.56
N ARG A 229 14.37 6.62 -6.72
CA ARG A 229 13.47 7.77 -6.86
C ARG A 229 12.05 7.49 -6.36
N ASP A 230 11.54 6.28 -6.57
CA ASP A 230 10.19 5.89 -6.16
C ASP A 230 10.07 5.89 -4.62
N ASP A 231 11.10 5.44 -3.90
CA ASP A 231 11.13 5.48 -2.43
C ASP A 231 10.92 6.90 -1.90
N TYR A 232 11.63 7.88 -2.46
CA TYR A 232 11.50 9.29 -2.08
C TYR A 232 10.13 9.88 -2.45
N ILE A 233 9.61 9.57 -3.65
CA ILE A 233 8.28 10.07 -4.09
C ILE A 233 7.17 9.56 -3.16
N PHE A 234 7.18 8.26 -2.85
CA PHE A 234 6.12 7.68 -2.03
C PHE A 234 6.28 8.02 -0.55
N PHE A 235 7.52 8.21 -0.07
CA PHE A 235 7.74 8.70 1.28
C PHE A 235 7.30 10.17 1.44
N ASP A 236 7.60 11.04 0.48
CA ASP A 236 7.08 12.42 0.47
C ASP A 236 5.55 12.44 0.51
N ARG A 237 4.90 11.58 -0.29
CA ARG A 237 3.44 11.41 -0.24
C ARG A 237 2.95 10.95 1.13
N PHE A 238 3.61 9.98 1.75
CA PHE A 238 3.30 9.51 3.11
C PHE A 238 3.43 10.65 4.14
N PHE A 239 4.52 11.42 4.06
CA PHE A 239 4.78 12.57 4.92
C PHE A 239 3.66 13.60 4.80
N ASN A 240 3.32 13.98 3.57
CA ASN A 240 2.29 14.99 3.29
C ASN A 240 0.91 14.54 3.77
N ASN A 241 0.55 13.28 3.52
CA ASN A 241 -0.69 12.72 4.03
C ASN A 241 -0.71 12.69 5.56
N SER A 242 0.42 12.38 6.21
CA SER A 242 0.55 12.37 7.67
C SER A 242 0.38 13.76 8.27
N ILE A 243 1.03 14.79 7.71
CA ILE A 243 0.87 16.19 8.13
C ILE A 243 -0.58 16.65 7.94
N ASN A 244 -1.17 16.39 6.77
CA ASN A 244 -2.54 16.78 6.48
C ASN A 244 -3.53 16.09 7.43
N TRP A 245 -3.31 14.80 7.73
CA TRP A 245 -4.12 14.08 8.70
C TRP A 245 -3.93 14.61 10.12
N LEU A 246 -2.71 14.91 10.55
CA LEU A 246 -2.43 15.46 11.89
C LEU A 246 -2.99 16.88 12.08
N THR A 247 -3.11 17.65 11.00
CA THR A 247 -3.70 19.00 10.98
C THR A 247 -5.18 19.00 10.59
N TYR A 248 -5.86 17.83 10.63
CA TYR A 248 -7.31 17.68 10.42
C TYR A 248 -7.80 18.13 9.04
N GLY A 249 -6.93 18.11 8.03
CA GLY A 249 -7.29 18.36 6.65
C GLY A 249 -7.82 17.10 5.95
N PRO A 250 -8.77 17.24 5.00
CA PRO A 250 -9.41 16.12 4.32
C PRO A 250 -8.41 15.36 3.45
N ILE A 251 -8.64 14.06 3.25
CA ILE A 251 -7.83 13.21 2.39
C ILE A 251 -8.76 12.39 1.51
N ALA A 252 -8.46 12.27 0.21
CA ALA A 252 -9.17 11.36 -0.68
C ALA A 252 -8.19 10.52 -1.52
N TYR A 253 -8.61 9.30 -1.84
CA TYR A 253 -7.83 8.37 -2.65
C TYR A 253 -8.72 7.43 -3.45
N VAL A 254 -8.19 6.94 -4.57
CA VAL A 254 -8.83 5.88 -5.36
C VAL A 254 -8.63 4.54 -4.65
N ARG A 255 -9.70 3.78 -4.45
CA ARG A 255 -9.59 2.41 -3.89
C ARG A 255 -8.79 1.50 -4.83
N ASP A 256 -8.04 0.56 -4.29
CA ASP A 256 -7.33 -0.45 -5.11
C ASP A 256 -8.29 -1.45 -5.76
N TRP A 257 -9.45 -1.67 -5.15
CA TRP A 257 -10.40 -2.71 -5.54
C TRP A 257 -11.84 -2.17 -5.60
N PRO A 258 -12.76 -2.88 -6.28
CA PRO A 258 -14.18 -2.54 -6.30
C PRO A 258 -14.81 -2.41 -4.91
N ALA A 259 -15.97 -1.75 -4.85
CA ALA A 259 -16.67 -1.53 -3.58
C ALA A 259 -17.00 -2.85 -2.86
N GLY A 260 -16.80 -2.87 -1.54
CA GLY A 260 -17.15 -3.99 -0.67
C GLY A 260 -16.05 -5.05 -0.48
N VAL A 261 -14.87 -4.83 -1.06
CA VAL A 261 -13.68 -5.68 -0.89
C VAL A 261 -12.45 -4.86 -0.50
N ASP A 262 -11.52 -5.50 0.19
CA ASP A 262 -10.26 -4.87 0.66
C ASP A 262 -9.01 -5.51 0.03
N ALA A 263 -9.18 -6.64 -0.67
CA ALA A 263 -8.13 -7.35 -1.40
C ALA A 263 -8.72 -8.08 -2.62
N ALA A 264 -7.87 -8.43 -3.58
CA ALA A 264 -8.26 -9.20 -4.76
C ALA A 264 -7.46 -10.49 -4.87
N ALA A 265 -7.98 -11.46 -5.63
CA ALA A 265 -7.30 -12.73 -5.86
C ALA A 265 -7.49 -13.22 -7.29
N VAL A 266 -6.47 -13.88 -7.83
CA VAL A 266 -6.51 -14.57 -9.12
C VAL A 266 -6.03 -16.01 -8.95
N ILE A 267 -6.78 -16.96 -9.48
CA ILE A 267 -6.44 -18.38 -9.49
C ILE A 267 -5.65 -18.68 -10.77
N LEU A 268 -4.40 -19.13 -10.63
CA LEU A 268 -3.41 -19.19 -11.72
C LEU A 268 -2.83 -20.60 -11.91
N PRO A 269 -3.61 -21.57 -12.41
CA PRO A 269 -3.11 -22.89 -12.75
C PRO A 269 -2.21 -22.85 -13.99
N SER A 270 -1.01 -23.40 -13.85
CA SER A 270 0.00 -23.55 -14.90
C SER A 270 0.04 -25.01 -15.37
N LEU A 271 -0.23 -25.21 -16.66
CA LEU A 271 -0.25 -26.51 -17.33
C LEU A 271 1.17 -26.80 -17.84
N THR A 272 1.99 -27.37 -16.97
CA THR A 272 3.40 -27.71 -17.21
C THR A 272 3.61 -29.22 -17.29
N LYS A 273 3.69 -29.96 -16.18
CA LYS A 273 3.86 -31.43 -16.19
C LYS A 273 2.60 -32.11 -15.70
N ASN A 274 2.35 -33.35 -16.14
CA ASN A 274 1.14 -34.09 -15.76
C ASN A 274 -0.15 -33.31 -16.03
N VAL A 275 -0.23 -32.69 -17.22
CA VAL A 275 -1.27 -31.72 -17.61
C VAL A 275 -2.71 -32.22 -17.34
N VAL A 276 -2.94 -33.53 -17.40
CA VAL A 276 -4.26 -34.15 -17.15
C VAL A 276 -4.79 -33.86 -15.74
N ASN A 277 -3.92 -33.62 -14.75
CA ASN A 277 -4.29 -33.28 -13.38
C ASN A 277 -5.13 -32.01 -13.28
N ILE A 278 -5.09 -31.12 -14.29
CA ILE A 278 -5.97 -29.94 -14.32
C ILE A 278 -7.45 -30.30 -14.21
N LYS A 279 -7.84 -31.50 -14.64
CA LYS A 279 -9.22 -32.00 -14.55
C LYS A 279 -9.71 -32.11 -13.11
N ASN A 280 -8.82 -32.22 -12.13
CA ASN A 280 -9.21 -32.28 -10.72
C ASN A 280 -9.62 -30.89 -10.18
N LEU A 281 -9.13 -29.80 -10.80
CA LEU A 281 -9.47 -28.42 -10.42
C LEU A 281 -10.80 -27.95 -11.02
N LEU A 282 -11.15 -28.40 -12.22
CA LEU A 282 -12.32 -27.89 -12.96
C LEU A 282 -13.64 -28.02 -12.18
N PRO A 283 -13.95 -29.15 -11.51
CA PRO A 283 -15.16 -29.27 -10.69
C PRO A 283 -15.22 -28.26 -9.54
N VAL A 284 -14.07 -27.93 -8.94
CA VAL A 284 -14.00 -26.93 -7.87
C VAL A 284 -14.34 -25.54 -8.40
N LEU A 285 -13.82 -25.17 -9.57
CA LEU A 285 -14.16 -23.89 -10.21
C LEU A 285 -15.64 -23.80 -10.58
N GLU A 286 -16.23 -24.91 -11.05
CA GLU A 286 -17.66 -24.98 -11.38
C GLU A 286 -18.55 -24.86 -10.15
N GLU A 287 -18.29 -25.66 -9.11
CA GLU A 287 -19.03 -25.63 -7.84
C GLU A 287 -18.98 -24.24 -7.21
N GLU A 288 -17.81 -23.62 -7.21
CA GLU A 288 -17.58 -22.31 -6.61
C GLU A 288 -17.97 -21.15 -7.55
N LYS A 289 -18.38 -21.43 -8.80
CA LYS A 289 -18.75 -20.44 -9.84
C LYS A 289 -17.66 -19.41 -10.09
N LEU A 290 -16.41 -19.86 -10.19
CA LEU A 290 -15.23 -19.01 -10.38
C LEU A 290 -14.64 -19.20 -11.77
N GLN A 291 -13.99 -18.14 -12.25
CA GLN A 291 -13.12 -18.19 -13.42
C GLN A 291 -11.66 -18.11 -12.99
N ALA A 292 -10.78 -18.78 -13.74
CA ALA A 292 -9.34 -18.76 -13.51
C ALA A 292 -8.59 -18.19 -14.72
N THR A 293 -7.30 -17.88 -14.52
CA THR A 293 -6.37 -17.53 -15.60
C THR A 293 -5.40 -18.69 -15.78
N PHE A 294 -5.60 -19.48 -16.82
CA PHE A 294 -4.79 -20.67 -17.07
C PHE A 294 -3.54 -20.32 -17.88
N PHE A 295 -2.37 -20.73 -17.40
CA PHE A 295 -1.13 -20.59 -18.15
C PHE A 295 -0.78 -21.90 -18.85
N VAL A 296 -0.59 -21.85 -20.16
CA VAL A 296 -0.39 -23.04 -20.99
C VAL A 296 0.93 -22.96 -21.73
N ASN A 297 1.78 -23.98 -21.57
CA ASN A 297 2.97 -24.13 -22.41
C ASN A 297 2.55 -24.51 -23.85
N PRO A 298 2.79 -23.65 -24.86
CA PRO A 298 2.38 -23.93 -26.25
C PRO A 298 2.97 -25.23 -26.78
N SER A 299 4.22 -25.55 -26.46
CA SER A 299 4.90 -26.77 -26.92
C SER A 299 4.24 -28.04 -26.36
N GLN A 300 3.88 -28.04 -25.07
CA GLN A 300 3.23 -29.19 -24.43
C GLN A 300 1.75 -29.31 -24.83
N SER A 301 1.07 -28.19 -25.05
CA SER A 301 -0.35 -28.16 -25.41
C SER A 301 -0.68 -28.81 -26.76
N LYS A 302 0.32 -28.99 -27.65
CA LYS A 302 0.18 -29.72 -28.92
C LYS A 302 -0.43 -31.11 -28.73
N ASN A 303 -0.09 -31.78 -27.64
CA ASN A 303 -0.59 -33.12 -27.31
C ASN A 303 -1.91 -33.10 -26.52
N TYR A 304 -2.39 -31.92 -26.12
CA TYR A 304 -3.53 -31.74 -25.24
C TYR A 304 -4.55 -30.72 -25.76
N LYS A 305 -4.65 -30.52 -27.08
CA LYS A 305 -5.53 -29.50 -27.72
C LYS A 305 -6.97 -29.52 -27.19
N ASN A 306 -7.57 -30.72 -27.13
CA ASN A 306 -8.94 -30.88 -26.64
C ASN A 306 -9.10 -30.49 -25.18
N LEU A 307 -8.10 -30.80 -24.35
CA LEU A 307 -8.08 -30.43 -22.94
C LEU A 307 -7.92 -28.91 -22.78
N VAL A 308 -7.04 -28.26 -23.55
CA VAL A 308 -6.90 -26.79 -23.55
C VAL A 308 -8.20 -26.11 -23.98
N LYS A 309 -8.86 -26.62 -25.02
CA LYS A 309 -10.18 -26.14 -25.45
C LYS A 309 -11.28 -26.38 -24.40
N GLN A 310 -11.18 -27.44 -23.61
CA GLN A 310 -12.08 -27.67 -22.47
C GLN A 310 -11.82 -26.67 -21.34
N VAL A 311 -10.55 -26.49 -20.97
CA VAL A 311 -10.09 -25.57 -19.92
C VAL A 311 -10.50 -24.13 -20.22
N SER A 312 -10.49 -23.71 -21.49
CA SER A 312 -10.91 -22.36 -21.88
C SER A 312 -12.37 -22.05 -21.56
N LYS A 313 -13.21 -23.04 -21.22
CA LYS A 313 -14.58 -22.81 -20.76
C LYS A 313 -14.66 -22.31 -19.31
N TYR A 314 -13.58 -22.49 -18.53
CA TYR A 314 -13.51 -22.15 -17.11
C TYR A 314 -12.76 -20.83 -16.83
N GLY A 315 -12.41 -20.07 -17.87
CA GLY A 315 -11.71 -18.81 -17.71
C GLY A 315 -10.92 -18.39 -18.94
N GLU A 316 -9.94 -17.53 -18.73
CA GLU A 316 -9.02 -17.08 -19.77
C GLU A 316 -7.80 -18.00 -19.88
N ILE A 317 -7.17 -18.04 -21.06
CA ILE A 317 -5.92 -18.77 -21.28
C ILE A 317 -4.85 -17.78 -21.73
N ALA A 318 -3.70 -17.83 -21.08
CA ALA A 318 -2.48 -17.11 -21.43
C ALA A 318 -1.34 -18.11 -21.68
N PRO A 319 -0.40 -17.82 -22.59
CA PRO A 319 0.73 -18.70 -22.82
C PRO A 319 1.82 -18.54 -21.76
N LEU A 320 2.49 -19.66 -21.45
CA LEU A 320 3.84 -19.68 -20.90
C LEU A 320 4.82 -19.50 -22.06
N VAL A 321 5.60 -18.41 -22.06
CA VAL A 321 6.46 -18.04 -23.18
C VAL A 321 7.92 -18.10 -22.80
N ASP A 322 8.73 -18.71 -23.67
CA ASP A 322 10.18 -18.74 -23.51
C ASP A 322 10.77 -17.48 -24.11
N VAL A 323 11.25 -16.61 -23.23
CA VAL A 323 11.93 -15.35 -23.57
C VAL A 323 13.43 -15.45 -23.27
N GLY A 324 13.93 -16.67 -23.02
CA GLY A 324 15.24 -16.94 -22.47
C GLY A 324 15.20 -17.01 -20.94
N TYR A 325 16.39 -17.10 -20.34
CA TYR A 325 16.52 -17.36 -18.92
C TYR A 325 17.56 -16.44 -18.28
N ILE A 326 17.24 -15.96 -17.09
CA ILE A 326 18.18 -15.40 -16.12
C ILE A 326 17.77 -15.92 -14.73
N ASN A 327 18.74 -16.18 -13.86
CA ASN A 327 18.53 -16.66 -12.49
C ASN A 327 18.16 -15.50 -11.55
N SER A 328 18.74 -14.33 -11.78
CA SER A 328 18.57 -13.14 -10.97
C SER A 328 18.89 -11.89 -11.79
N ALA A 329 18.63 -10.71 -11.22
CA ALA A 329 19.01 -9.43 -11.84
C ALA A 329 20.54 -9.28 -12.03
N GLU A 330 21.34 -10.09 -11.34
CA GLU A 330 22.81 -10.06 -11.37
C GLU A 330 23.40 -11.23 -12.18
N ASP A 331 22.57 -12.03 -12.85
CA ASP A 331 23.02 -13.17 -13.64
C ASP A 331 23.90 -12.71 -14.82
N LYS A 332 25.14 -13.22 -14.85
CA LYS A 332 26.13 -12.93 -15.90
C LYS A 332 26.26 -14.05 -16.94
N TYR A 333 25.66 -15.21 -16.70
CA TYR A 333 25.85 -16.42 -17.49
C TYR A 333 24.65 -16.69 -18.38
N ASN A 334 23.46 -16.66 -17.82
CA ASN A 334 22.23 -16.82 -18.58
C ASN A 334 21.81 -15.47 -19.16
N LYS A 335 21.09 -15.50 -20.29
CA LYS A 335 20.59 -14.31 -20.96
C LYS A 335 19.19 -14.54 -21.48
N LEU A 336 18.41 -13.47 -21.46
CA LEU A 336 17.18 -13.39 -22.24
C LEU A 336 17.53 -13.36 -23.73
N TYR A 337 16.62 -13.84 -24.58
CA TYR A 337 16.78 -13.82 -26.02
C TYR A 337 16.78 -12.38 -26.56
N ASP A 338 17.25 -12.18 -27.79
CA ASP A 338 17.11 -10.90 -28.46
C ASP A 338 15.64 -10.55 -28.76
N TYR A 339 15.37 -9.28 -29.07
CA TYR A 339 14.03 -8.78 -29.32
C TYR A 339 13.27 -9.55 -30.41
N GLU A 340 13.88 -9.87 -31.54
CA GLU A 340 13.21 -10.55 -32.65
C GLU A 340 12.82 -11.98 -32.28
N SER A 341 13.72 -12.70 -31.60
CA SER A 341 13.47 -14.03 -31.07
C SER A 341 12.32 -14.02 -30.05
N GLN A 342 12.31 -13.07 -29.11
CA GLN A 342 11.23 -12.92 -28.14
C GLN A 342 9.90 -12.59 -28.83
N LEU A 343 9.90 -11.67 -29.79
CA LEU A 343 8.72 -11.27 -30.55
C LEU A 343 8.11 -12.43 -31.35
N GLN A 344 8.95 -13.20 -32.03
CA GLN A 344 8.51 -14.39 -32.77
C GLN A 344 7.86 -15.41 -31.84
N ASN A 345 8.49 -15.71 -30.71
CA ASN A 345 7.95 -16.64 -29.71
C ASN A 345 6.60 -16.18 -29.16
N LEU A 346 6.49 -14.88 -28.86
CA LEU A 346 5.28 -14.25 -28.35
C LEU A 346 4.12 -14.28 -29.35
N LYS A 347 4.36 -13.90 -30.61
CA LYS A 347 3.35 -13.96 -31.69
C LYS A 347 2.93 -15.40 -31.99
N ALA A 348 3.88 -16.34 -32.03
CA ALA A 348 3.60 -17.76 -32.28
C ALA A 348 2.75 -18.38 -31.15
N ALA A 349 3.09 -18.08 -29.89
CA ALA A 349 2.35 -18.55 -28.73
C ALA A 349 0.92 -18.00 -28.71
N LYS A 350 0.74 -16.71 -29.00
CA LYS A 350 -0.57 -16.06 -29.11
C LYS A 350 -1.44 -16.76 -30.14
N ASN A 351 -0.97 -16.80 -31.38
CA ASN A 351 -1.69 -17.37 -32.51
C ASN A 351 -2.09 -18.83 -32.24
N TRP A 352 -1.19 -19.61 -31.63
CA TRP A 352 -1.46 -21.00 -31.29
C TRP A 352 -2.64 -21.16 -30.32
N ILE A 353 -2.65 -20.38 -29.22
CA ILE A 353 -3.72 -20.45 -28.21
C ILE A 353 -5.04 -19.90 -28.78
N GLU A 354 -5.00 -18.79 -29.51
CA GLU A 354 -6.18 -18.20 -30.14
C GLU A 354 -6.82 -19.18 -31.14
N ASN A 355 -6.02 -19.87 -31.96
CA ASN A 355 -6.52 -20.86 -32.91
C ASN A 355 -7.20 -22.08 -32.24
N ILE A 356 -6.71 -22.53 -31.08
CA ILE A 356 -7.30 -23.67 -30.36
C ILE A 356 -8.59 -23.27 -29.63
N THR A 357 -8.57 -22.09 -29.01
CA THR A 357 -9.61 -21.66 -28.07
C THR A 357 -10.68 -20.80 -28.72
N ASN A 358 -10.38 -20.19 -29.87
CA ASN A 358 -11.18 -19.17 -30.55
C ASN A 358 -11.54 -17.99 -29.62
N LYS A 359 -10.60 -17.62 -28.74
CA LYS A 359 -10.71 -16.54 -27.77
C LYS A 359 -9.47 -15.65 -27.85
N PRO A 360 -9.60 -14.33 -27.62
CA PRO A 360 -8.46 -13.43 -27.61
C PRO A 360 -7.55 -13.73 -26.41
N VAL A 361 -6.24 -13.66 -26.63
CA VAL A 361 -5.23 -13.82 -25.58
C VAL A 361 -4.68 -12.45 -25.21
N ARG A 362 -4.81 -12.10 -23.93
CA ARG A 362 -4.52 -10.75 -23.42
C ARG A 362 -3.28 -10.63 -22.57
N GLY A 363 -2.68 -11.72 -22.11
CA GLY A 363 -1.43 -11.61 -21.37
C GLY A 363 -0.56 -12.84 -21.48
N ILE A 364 0.58 -12.78 -20.79
CA ILE A 364 1.63 -13.80 -20.83
C ILE A 364 2.20 -14.07 -19.43
N LEU A 365 2.88 -15.19 -19.30
CA LEU A 365 3.82 -15.46 -18.21
C LEU A 365 5.14 -15.99 -18.80
N PRO A 366 6.27 -15.29 -18.61
CA PRO A 366 7.60 -15.84 -18.93
C PRO A 366 7.87 -17.13 -18.14
N PHE A 367 8.49 -18.15 -18.74
CA PHE A 367 8.72 -19.47 -18.07
C PHE A 367 9.40 -19.38 -16.70
N TYR A 368 10.33 -18.44 -16.55
CA TYR A 368 11.09 -18.24 -15.31
C TYR A 368 10.75 -16.91 -14.64
N GLY A 369 9.64 -16.29 -15.07
CA GLY A 369 9.11 -15.05 -14.52
C GLY A 369 9.90 -13.78 -14.82
N LEU A 370 11.22 -13.83 -15.00
CA LEU A 370 12.05 -12.66 -15.27
C LEU A 370 11.93 -12.17 -16.73
N TYR A 371 12.01 -10.86 -16.92
CA TYR A 371 11.88 -10.19 -18.22
C TYR A 371 12.69 -8.88 -18.28
N ASP A 372 12.92 -8.34 -19.48
CA ASP A 372 13.62 -7.08 -19.71
C ASP A 372 12.83 -6.09 -20.59
N ASN A 373 13.48 -5.00 -20.99
CA ASN A 373 12.87 -4.01 -21.88
C ASN A 373 12.55 -4.57 -23.28
N ASN A 374 13.33 -5.53 -23.79
CA ASN A 374 13.02 -6.19 -25.06
C ASN A 374 11.74 -6.99 -24.92
N THR A 375 11.56 -7.70 -23.79
CA THR A 375 10.32 -8.42 -23.48
C THR A 375 9.13 -7.47 -23.46
N ILE A 376 9.23 -6.34 -22.76
CA ILE A 376 8.12 -5.37 -22.72
C ILE A 376 7.76 -4.84 -24.12
N ASN A 377 8.75 -4.49 -24.93
CA ASN A 377 8.50 -4.02 -26.29
C ASN A 377 7.86 -5.11 -27.16
N ALA A 378 8.34 -6.35 -27.05
CA ALA A 378 7.82 -7.47 -27.81
C ALA A 378 6.39 -7.87 -27.36
N VAL A 379 6.08 -7.70 -26.07
CA VAL A 379 4.73 -7.87 -25.50
C VAL A 379 3.75 -6.85 -26.10
N ILE A 380 4.15 -5.58 -26.16
CA ILE A 380 3.37 -4.50 -26.78
C ILE A 380 3.13 -4.79 -28.27
N GLU A 381 4.19 -5.10 -29.01
CA GLU A 381 4.13 -5.36 -30.46
C GLU A 381 3.35 -6.66 -30.79
N SER A 382 3.22 -7.58 -29.84
CA SER A 382 2.37 -8.77 -29.96
C SER A 382 0.91 -8.52 -29.57
N GLY A 383 0.58 -7.31 -29.11
CA GLY A 383 -0.76 -6.90 -28.71
C GLY A 383 -1.26 -7.58 -27.43
N TYR A 384 -0.39 -7.83 -26.47
CA TYR A 384 -0.80 -8.24 -25.12
C TYR A 384 -1.07 -6.99 -24.25
N ASP A 385 -1.97 -7.13 -23.28
CA ASP A 385 -2.39 -6.10 -22.33
C ASP A 385 -1.67 -6.20 -20.98
N TYR A 386 -1.20 -7.39 -20.59
CA TYR A 386 -0.50 -7.63 -19.34
C TYR A 386 0.61 -8.68 -19.41
N ILE A 387 1.52 -8.60 -18.43
CA ILE A 387 2.55 -9.61 -18.15
C ILE A 387 2.43 -10.03 -16.68
N LEU A 388 2.41 -11.34 -16.44
CA LEU A 388 2.58 -11.88 -15.09
C LEU A 388 4.05 -12.25 -14.89
N THR A 389 4.61 -11.95 -13.72
CA THR A 389 6.02 -12.19 -13.41
C THR A 389 6.20 -12.85 -12.04
N ASP A 390 7.19 -13.73 -11.95
CA ASP A 390 7.70 -14.23 -10.66
C ASP A 390 8.81 -13.33 -10.11
N SER A 391 9.21 -12.27 -10.84
CA SER A 391 10.20 -11.30 -10.41
C SER A 391 9.72 -10.52 -9.19
N LEU A 392 10.60 -10.21 -8.26
CA LEU A 392 10.27 -9.39 -7.09
C LEU A 392 9.82 -7.99 -7.55
N THR A 393 8.60 -7.58 -7.17
CA THR A 393 8.21 -6.16 -7.28
C THR A 393 8.18 -5.46 -5.95
N ASP A 394 8.28 -4.15 -6.10
CA ASP A 394 8.17 -3.08 -5.13
C ASP A 394 6.73 -2.85 -4.62
N ARG A 395 5.86 -3.86 -4.59
CA ARG A 395 4.43 -3.71 -4.18
C ARG A 395 3.66 -5.03 -4.21
N SER A 396 2.50 -5.02 -3.55
CA SER A 396 1.49 -6.09 -3.54
C SER A 396 0.31 -5.82 -4.46
N VAL A 397 0.43 -4.84 -5.37
CA VAL A 397 -0.57 -4.49 -6.39
C VAL A 397 0.06 -4.44 -7.77
N PRO A 398 -0.71 -4.55 -8.87
CA PRO A 398 -0.18 -4.36 -10.21
C PRO A 398 0.56 -3.02 -10.40
N LYS A 399 1.48 -3.00 -11.37
CA LYS A 399 2.23 -1.81 -11.81
C LYS A 399 2.00 -1.57 -13.30
N THR A 400 1.57 -0.39 -13.70
CA THR A 400 1.52 -0.07 -15.13
C THR A 400 2.88 0.40 -15.63
N ILE A 401 3.33 -0.21 -16.73
CA ILE A 401 4.53 0.14 -17.46
C ILE A 401 4.09 0.98 -18.66
N ILE A 402 4.55 2.24 -18.68
CA ILE A 402 4.22 3.20 -19.76
C ILE A 402 5.36 3.20 -20.79
N ARG A 403 5.01 3.05 -22.07
CA ARG A 403 5.92 3.09 -23.22
C ARG A 403 5.27 3.89 -24.36
N GLY A 404 5.58 5.18 -24.41
CA GLY A 404 4.87 6.11 -25.30
C GLY A 404 3.39 6.15 -24.94
N GLU A 405 2.52 5.80 -25.88
CA GLU A 405 1.08 5.72 -25.65
C GLU A 405 0.61 4.38 -25.08
N ASN A 406 1.48 3.35 -25.14
CA ASN A 406 1.14 2.01 -24.70
C ASN A 406 1.29 1.86 -23.18
N ARG A 407 0.37 1.09 -22.60
CA ARG A 407 0.33 0.78 -21.18
C ARG A 407 0.16 -0.72 -20.98
N ILE A 408 1.16 -1.34 -20.37
CA ILE A 408 1.14 -2.76 -20.02
C ILE A 408 1.04 -2.88 -18.51
N VAL A 409 0.09 -3.66 -18.02
CA VAL A 409 0.01 -3.95 -16.58
C VAL A 409 0.92 -5.13 -16.26
N SER A 410 1.86 -4.92 -15.36
CA SER A 410 2.68 -5.97 -14.76
C SER A 410 2.04 -6.45 -13.46
N MET A 411 1.79 -7.74 -13.36
CA MET A 411 1.26 -8.41 -12.17
C MET A 411 2.29 -9.35 -11.63
N THR A 412 2.62 -9.18 -10.35
CA THR A 412 3.72 -9.92 -9.75
C THR A 412 3.21 -10.95 -8.78
N LYS A 413 3.84 -12.13 -8.77
CA LYS A 413 3.64 -13.11 -7.72
C LYS A 413 3.84 -12.45 -6.36
N THR A 414 2.77 -12.35 -5.59
CA THR A 414 2.74 -11.67 -4.29
C THR A 414 2.72 -12.63 -3.13
N ALA A 415 2.63 -13.94 -3.33
CA ALA A 415 2.52 -14.96 -2.29
C ALA A 415 3.32 -16.21 -2.65
N ARG A 416 3.45 -17.15 -1.71
CA ARG A 416 4.12 -18.43 -1.98
C ARG A 416 3.24 -19.29 -2.91
N ASP A 417 3.87 -19.98 -3.85
CA ASP A 417 3.20 -20.97 -4.71
C ASP A 417 3.42 -22.40 -4.19
N ASP A 418 2.88 -23.37 -4.92
CA ASP A 418 2.99 -24.79 -4.59
C ASP A 418 4.38 -25.38 -4.83
N TYR A 419 5.26 -24.74 -5.62
CA TYR A 419 6.66 -25.13 -5.65
C TYR A 419 7.33 -24.77 -4.32
N GLU A 420 7.15 -23.55 -3.83
CA GLU A 420 7.74 -23.17 -2.53
C GLU A 420 7.18 -24.02 -1.39
N ILE A 421 5.85 -24.20 -1.33
CA ILE A 421 5.20 -24.88 -0.21
C ILE A 421 5.42 -26.40 -0.24
N ILE A 422 5.24 -27.05 -1.39
CA ILE A 422 5.30 -28.53 -1.45
C ILE A 422 6.71 -29.02 -1.76
N ARG A 423 7.41 -28.40 -2.72
CA ARG A 423 8.73 -28.86 -3.16
C ARG A 423 9.84 -28.34 -2.24
N ASP A 424 9.86 -27.03 -1.97
CA ASP A 424 11.01 -26.41 -1.28
C ASP A 424 10.89 -26.55 0.24
N PHE A 425 9.70 -26.35 0.82
CA PHE A 425 9.45 -26.58 2.24
C PHE A 425 9.11 -28.04 2.59
N GLY A 426 8.79 -28.87 1.59
CA GLY A 426 8.44 -30.28 1.82
C GLY A 426 7.08 -30.50 2.49
N LEU A 427 6.18 -29.51 2.50
CA LEU A 427 4.89 -29.60 3.19
C LEU A 427 3.90 -30.46 2.41
N THR A 428 3.86 -31.75 2.72
CA THR A 428 2.97 -32.72 2.06
C THR A 428 1.64 -32.94 2.80
N SER A 429 1.54 -32.60 4.09
CA SER A 429 0.26 -32.68 4.81
C SER A 429 -0.67 -31.52 4.40
N PRO A 430 -1.93 -31.81 4.00
CA PRO A 430 -2.91 -30.79 3.60
C PRO A 430 -3.16 -29.69 4.63
N GLU A 431 -3.04 -30.01 5.93
CA GLU A 431 -3.28 -29.03 7.00
C GLU A 431 -2.18 -27.97 7.10
N PHE A 432 -0.92 -28.38 6.92
CA PHE A 432 0.21 -27.45 6.91
C PHE A 432 0.24 -26.64 5.62
N GLN A 433 -0.04 -27.26 4.46
CA GLN A 433 -0.22 -26.52 3.20
C GLN A 433 -1.27 -25.42 3.35
N PHE A 434 -2.47 -25.80 3.83
CA PHE A 434 -3.57 -24.84 4.01
C PHE A 434 -3.20 -23.72 4.98
N TYR A 435 -2.55 -24.04 6.11
CA TYR A 435 -2.11 -23.04 7.08
C TYR A 435 -1.12 -22.04 6.44
N THR A 436 -0.13 -22.51 5.68
CA THR A 436 0.84 -21.63 5.01
C THR A 436 0.18 -20.72 3.98
N TYR A 437 -0.75 -21.25 3.17
CA TYR A 437 -1.54 -20.39 2.26
C TYR A 437 -2.40 -19.39 3.03
N GLN A 438 -2.99 -19.80 4.16
CA GLN A 438 -3.82 -18.93 4.97
C GLN A 438 -3.03 -17.74 5.54
N GLU A 439 -1.77 -17.95 5.92
CA GLU A 439 -0.86 -16.88 6.34
C GLU A 439 -0.63 -15.85 5.22
N ASP A 440 -0.44 -16.31 3.98
CA ASP A 440 -0.31 -15.40 2.84
C ASP A 440 -1.61 -14.64 2.56
N LEU A 441 -2.76 -15.29 2.68
CA LEU A 441 -4.07 -14.63 2.56
C LEU A 441 -4.25 -13.53 3.60
N ASP A 442 -3.90 -13.80 4.86
CA ASP A 442 -4.02 -12.82 5.93
C ASP A 442 -3.08 -11.63 5.75
N ARG A 443 -1.85 -11.88 5.32
CA ARG A 443 -0.92 -10.81 4.98
C ARG A 443 -1.44 -9.95 3.83
N ILE A 444 -1.87 -10.56 2.72
CA ILE A 444 -2.35 -9.80 1.56
C ILE A 444 -3.63 -9.03 1.91
N LEU A 445 -4.52 -9.59 2.74
CA LEU A 445 -5.68 -8.87 3.25
C LEU A 445 -5.28 -7.70 4.16
N PHE A 446 -4.30 -7.90 5.04
CA PHE A 446 -3.76 -6.85 5.88
C PHE A 446 -3.14 -5.72 5.05
N GLU A 447 -2.33 -6.06 4.05
CA GLU A 447 -1.74 -5.09 3.13
C GLU A 447 -2.81 -4.37 2.32
N GLY A 448 -3.85 -5.09 1.88
CA GLY A 448 -4.87 -4.64 0.92
C GLY A 448 -4.51 -4.97 -0.52
N GLY A 449 -3.73 -6.03 -0.75
CA GLY A 449 -3.08 -6.33 -2.03
C GLY A 449 -3.84 -7.31 -2.93
N LEU A 450 -3.13 -7.78 -3.96
CA LEU A 450 -3.55 -8.80 -4.93
C LEU A 450 -2.92 -10.13 -4.56
N TYR A 451 -3.71 -11.17 -4.32
CA TYR A 451 -3.24 -12.54 -4.10
C TYR A 451 -3.19 -13.32 -5.42
N LEU A 452 -1.99 -13.61 -5.91
CA LEU A 452 -1.80 -14.43 -7.11
C LEU A 452 -1.60 -15.89 -6.70
N PHE A 453 -2.68 -16.67 -6.72
CA PHE A 453 -2.66 -18.08 -6.33
C PHE A 453 -2.14 -18.97 -7.48
N LYS A 454 -0.82 -18.97 -7.64
CA LYS A 454 -0.14 -19.78 -8.65
C LYS A 454 -0.06 -21.24 -8.20
N MET A 455 -0.42 -22.13 -9.11
CA MET A 455 -0.36 -23.58 -8.91
C MET A 455 0.06 -24.29 -10.18
N HIS A 456 0.63 -25.49 -10.05
CA HIS A 456 1.14 -26.29 -11.15
C HIS A 456 0.44 -27.65 -11.22
N THR A 457 0.28 -28.17 -12.44
CA THR A 457 -0.45 -29.43 -12.68
C THR A 457 0.17 -30.64 -11.97
N GLU A 458 1.48 -30.62 -11.74
CA GLU A 458 2.25 -31.64 -11.04
C GLU A 458 2.25 -31.53 -9.51
N PHE A 459 1.68 -30.47 -8.93
CA PHE A 459 1.65 -30.22 -7.48
C PHE A 459 0.23 -30.00 -6.97
N GLN A 460 -0.24 -28.75 -6.85
CA GLN A 460 -1.51 -28.47 -6.17
C GLN A 460 -2.73 -29.06 -6.92
N CYS A 461 -2.61 -29.29 -8.24
CA CYS A 461 -3.67 -29.91 -9.03
C CYS A 461 -3.77 -31.45 -8.86
N ARG A 462 -2.87 -32.08 -8.10
CA ARG A 462 -2.96 -33.52 -7.81
C ARG A 462 -4.20 -33.82 -6.96
N THR A 463 -4.79 -35.00 -7.14
CA THR A 463 -6.06 -35.40 -6.50
C THR A 463 -6.03 -35.22 -4.98
N GLU A 464 -4.92 -35.58 -4.34
CA GLU A 464 -4.69 -35.45 -2.89
C GLU A 464 -4.60 -34.01 -2.39
N ASN A 465 -4.24 -33.05 -3.26
CA ASN A 465 -4.00 -31.65 -2.90
C ASN A 465 -5.17 -30.72 -3.26
N ILE A 466 -6.09 -31.14 -4.14
CA ILE A 466 -7.28 -30.35 -4.52
C ILE A 466 -8.17 -29.97 -3.33
N PRO A 467 -8.38 -30.81 -2.30
CA PRO A 467 -9.14 -30.39 -1.11
C PRO A 467 -8.55 -29.14 -0.42
N VAL A 468 -7.23 -28.91 -0.52
CA VAL A 468 -6.58 -27.69 -0.01
C VAL A 468 -6.98 -26.49 -0.85
N VAL A 469 -7.01 -26.61 -2.18
CA VAL A 469 -7.48 -25.54 -3.09
C VAL A 469 -8.91 -25.13 -2.78
N GLN A 470 -9.80 -26.10 -2.55
CA GLN A 470 -11.19 -25.82 -2.19
C GLN A 470 -11.27 -25.06 -0.85
N LYS A 471 -10.46 -25.42 0.15
CA LYS A 471 -10.40 -24.68 1.42
C LYS A 471 -9.89 -23.25 1.24
N ILE A 472 -8.89 -23.03 0.40
CA ILE A 472 -8.35 -21.69 0.09
C ILE A 472 -9.41 -20.82 -0.58
N ILE A 473 -10.13 -21.35 -1.57
CA ILE A 473 -11.23 -20.64 -2.24
C ILE A 473 -12.33 -20.24 -1.24
N LYS A 474 -12.70 -21.16 -0.35
CA LYS A 474 -13.69 -20.89 0.71
C LYS A 474 -13.20 -19.80 1.67
N ASP A 475 -11.92 -19.80 2.03
CA ASP A 475 -11.34 -18.77 2.91
C ASP A 475 -11.27 -17.40 2.21
N LEU A 476 -10.90 -17.35 0.93
CA LEU A 476 -10.94 -16.13 0.11
C LEU A 476 -12.34 -15.51 0.07
N LYS A 477 -13.39 -16.33 -0.15
CA LYS A 477 -14.78 -15.88 -0.14
C LYS A 477 -15.21 -15.38 1.24
N LYS A 478 -14.87 -16.13 2.30
CA LYS A 478 -15.16 -15.74 3.68
C LYS A 478 -14.53 -14.38 4.03
N LYS A 479 -13.31 -14.14 3.55
CA LYS A 479 -12.55 -12.90 3.72
C LYS A 479 -12.93 -11.80 2.72
N LYS A 480 -13.93 -12.02 1.86
CA LYS A 480 -14.44 -11.06 0.87
C LYS A 480 -13.38 -10.55 -0.09
N PHE A 481 -12.53 -11.44 -0.60
CA PHE A 481 -11.65 -11.09 -1.71
C PHE A 481 -12.46 -10.90 -2.99
N TRP A 482 -12.05 -9.96 -3.84
CA TRP A 482 -12.50 -9.93 -5.24
C TRP A 482 -11.75 -10.99 -6.03
N ILE A 483 -12.38 -12.16 -6.18
CA ILE A 483 -11.81 -13.30 -6.92
C ILE A 483 -12.19 -13.14 -8.40
N THR A 484 -11.20 -12.94 -9.27
CA THR A 484 -11.42 -12.67 -10.69
C THR A 484 -10.25 -13.17 -11.56
N THR A 485 -10.26 -12.86 -12.86
CA THR A 485 -9.18 -13.19 -13.80
C THR A 485 -8.15 -12.06 -13.90
N ALA A 486 -6.93 -12.38 -14.33
CA ALA A 486 -5.86 -11.40 -14.55
C ALA A 486 -6.25 -10.32 -15.57
N SER A 487 -7.02 -10.65 -16.61
CA SER A 487 -7.59 -9.66 -17.54
C SER A 487 -8.52 -8.65 -16.85
N GLU A 488 -9.35 -9.07 -15.89
CA GLU A 488 -10.22 -8.15 -15.17
C GLU A 488 -9.44 -7.26 -14.20
N ILE A 489 -8.40 -7.79 -13.55
CA ILE A 489 -7.45 -6.98 -12.77
C ILE A 489 -6.77 -5.94 -13.66
N GLN A 490 -6.29 -6.34 -14.84
CA GLN A 490 -5.64 -5.46 -15.81
C GLN A 490 -6.56 -4.31 -16.22
N LYS A 491 -7.83 -4.60 -16.58
CA LYS A 491 -8.80 -3.57 -16.97
C LYS A 491 -9.08 -2.58 -15.84
N TRP A 492 -9.22 -3.08 -14.60
CA TRP A 492 -9.45 -2.25 -13.43
C TRP A 492 -8.27 -1.30 -13.16
N TYR A 493 -7.04 -1.83 -13.15
CA TYR A 493 -5.84 -1.04 -12.88
C TYR A 493 -5.51 -0.04 -13.98
N LYS A 494 -5.70 -0.42 -15.25
CA LYS A 494 -5.49 0.48 -16.38
C LYS A 494 -6.34 1.75 -16.27
N LYS A 495 -7.59 1.63 -15.82
CA LYS A 495 -8.49 2.77 -15.59
C LYS A 495 -8.03 3.64 -14.42
N LYS A 496 -7.68 3.03 -13.29
CA LYS A 496 -7.33 3.73 -12.04
C LYS A 496 -6.08 4.63 -12.18
N GLU A 497 -5.04 4.17 -12.86
CA GLU A 497 -3.74 4.86 -12.85
C GLU A 497 -3.70 6.21 -13.57
N TYR A 498 -4.76 6.60 -14.29
CA TYR A 498 -4.87 7.93 -14.86
C TYR A 498 -5.32 8.97 -13.82
N ILE A 499 -6.04 8.57 -12.79
CA ILE A 499 -6.81 9.51 -11.96
C ILE A 499 -5.91 10.35 -11.06
N GLU A 500 -6.09 11.66 -11.15
CA GLU A 500 -5.55 12.63 -10.20
C GLU A 500 -6.66 13.11 -9.26
N ILE A 501 -6.34 13.22 -7.96
CA ILE A 501 -7.28 13.70 -6.95
C ILE A 501 -6.65 14.84 -6.17
N ARG A 502 -7.43 15.90 -5.96
CA ARG A 502 -7.08 16.99 -5.05
C ARG A 502 -8.20 17.19 -4.07
N THR A 503 -7.85 17.45 -2.82
CA THR A 503 -8.81 17.76 -1.75
C THR A 503 -8.44 19.06 -1.07
N LYS A 504 -9.45 19.84 -0.71
CA LYS A 504 -9.26 21.11 0.01
C LYS A 504 -10.41 21.33 0.98
N LYS A 505 -10.09 21.77 2.20
CA LYS A 505 -11.10 22.24 3.15
C LYS A 505 -11.47 23.69 2.81
N SER A 506 -12.76 23.97 2.70
CA SER A 506 -13.30 25.28 2.36
C SER A 506 -14.23 25.75 3.48
N GLY A 507 -13.67 26.36 4.53
CA GLY A 507 -14.43 26.74 5.73
C GLY A 507 -14.57 25.59 6.74
N LYS A 508 -15.62 25.62 7.57
CA LYS A 508 -15.74 24.69 8.72
C LYS A 508 -16.38 23.34 8.39
N THR A 509 -17.20 23.28 7.34
CA THR A 509 -18.12 22.15 7.07
C THR A 509 -18.19 21.77 5.59
N ARG A 510 -17.28 22.32 4.76
CA ARG A 510 -17.23 22.02 3.33
C ARG A 510 -15.85 21.49 2.95
N VAL A 511 -15.85 20.40 2.18
CA VAL A 511 -14.67 19.82 1.54
C VAL A 511 -14.89 19.85 0.04
N THR A 512 -13.89 20.35 -0.69
CA THR A 512 -13.85 20.31 -2.15
C THR A 512 -12.99 19.12 -2.57
N VAL A 513 -13.53 18.27 -3.44
CA VAL A 513 -12.81 17.16 -4.06
C VAL A 513 -12.82 17.35 -5.57
N THR A 514 -11.64 17.51 -6.17
CA THR A 514 -11.47 17.59 -7.61
C THR A 514 -10.85 16.30 -8.11
N VAL A 515 -11.49 15.71 -9.11
CA VAL A 515 -11.08 14.44 -9.73
C VAL A 515 -10.84 14.70 -11.20
N THR A 516 -9.65 14.36 -11.68
CA THR A 516 -9.24 14.63 -13.07
C THR A 516 -8.86 13.33 -13.77
N ASN A 517 -9.36 13.14 -14.99
CA ASN A 517 -8.94 12.09 -15.90
C ASN A 517 -8.04 12.68 -17.00
N PRO A 518 -6.71 12.76 -16.81
CA PRO A 518 -5.77 13.14 -17.87
C PRO A 518 -5.58 12.05 -18.93
N GLY A 519 -6.28 10.93 -18.82
CA GLY A 519 -6.19 9.79 -19.73
C GLY A 519 -6.88 10.00 -21.07
N LYS A 520 -6.85 8.95 -21.88
CA LYS A 520 -7.45 8.89 -23.22
C LYS A 520 -8.73 8.05 -23.28
N GLU A 521 -9.08 7.39 -22.19
CA GLU A 521 -10.23 6.49 -22.09
C GLU A 521 -11.23 7.03 -21.06
N ILE A 522 -12.52 6.76 -21.29
CA ILE A 522 -13.56 7.04 -20.30
C ILE A 522 -13.32 6.14 -19.09
N ILE A 523 -13.43 6.73 -17.91
CA ILE A 523 -13.33 6.00 -16.65
C ILE A 523 -14.72 5.84 -16.07
N ASP A 524 -15.24 4.63 -16.20
CA ASP A 524 -16.50 4.23 -15.56
C ASP A 524 -16.25 3.59 -14.20
N ASP A 525 -17.19 3.78 -13.28
CA ASP A 525 -17.25 3.14 -11.96
C ASP A 525 -16.04 3.43 -11.05
N LEU A 526 -15.55 4.68 -11.09
CA LEU A 526 -14.45 5.12 -10.24
C LEU A 526 -14.91 5.25 -8.79
N MET A 527 -14.25 4.50 -7.90
CA MET A 527 -14.52 4.47 -6.47
C MET A 527 -13.47 5.27 -5.68
N LEU A 528 -13.93 6.31 -4.97
CA LEU A 528 -13.11 7.15 -4.11
C LEU A 528 -13.52 7.00 -2.65
N ASP A 529 -12.54 6.89 -1.77
CA ASP A 529 -12.72 7.04 -0.33
C ASP A 529 -12.26 8.43 0.08
N ILE A 530 -13.09 9.11 0.87
CA ILE A 530 -12.84 10.47 1.35
C ILE A 530 -12.90 10.44 2.88
N ASP A 531 -11.78 10.72 3.55
CA ASP A 531 -11.73 11.02 4.98
C ASP A 531 -11.97 12.52 5.17
N LEU A 532 -13.17 12.87 5.64
CA LEU A 532 -13.54 14.25 5.98
C LEU A 532 -12.79 14.77 7.21
N ASN A 533 -12.11 13.88 7.93
CA ASN A 533 -11.38 14.13 9.17
C ASN A 533 -12.25 14.62 10.34
N GLU A 534 -13.57 14.65 10.15
CA GLU A 534 -14.57 14.97 11.14
C GLU A 534 -15.76 14.02 10.98
N ASN A 535 -16.41 13.64 12.09
CA ASN A 535 -17.60 12.82 12.01
C ASN A 535 -18.75 13.67 11.45
N ALA A 536 -19.40 13.16 10.41
CA ALA A 536 -20.54 13.82 9.77
C ALA A 536 -21.86 13.14 10.15
N GLU A 537 -22.93 13.91 10.31
CA GLU A 537 -24.30 13.38 10.46
C GLU A 537 -25.02 13.32 9.11
N ARG A 538 -25.05 14.46 8.42
CA ARG A 538 -25.67 14.62 7.10
C ARG A 538 -24.60 15.07 6.11
N ILE A 539 -24.71 14.58 4.88
CA ILE A 539 -23.83 14.95 3.76
C ILE A 539 -24.72 15.38 2.60
N SER A 540 -24.38 16.53 2.00
CA SER A 540 -24.88 16.95 0.70
C SER A 540 -23.70 17.14 -0.26
N ILE A 541 -23.90 16.73 -1.51
CA ILE A 541 -22.87 16.81 -2.56
C ILE A 541 -23.45 17.61 -3.71
N ASP A 542 -22.74 18.68 -4.08
CA ASP A 542 -23.03 19.53 -5.22
C ASP A 542 -21.83 19.55 -6.18
N THR A 543 -22.05 20.02 -7.41
CA THR A 543 -21.00 20.21 -8.43
C THR A 543 -20.84 21.68 -8.78
N GLU A 544 -19.64 22.05 -9.26
CA GLU A 544 -19.34 23.41 -9.73
C GLU A 544 -20.19 23.84 -10.92
N ILE A 545 -20.44 22.93 -11.85
CA ILE A 545 -21.19 23.20 -13.08
C ILE A 545 -22.61 22.64 -12.93
N ILE A 546 -23.59 23.49 -13.22
CA ILE A 546 -25.01 23.11 -13.25
C ILE A 546 -25.23 22.14 -14.41
N GLY A 547 -25.88 21.01 -14.11
CA GLY A 547 -26.14 19.95 -15.11
C GLY A 547 -25.06 18.86 -15.17
N THR A 548 -23.94 19.01 -14.46
CA THR A 548 -23.00 17.90 -14.26
C THR A 548 -23.67 16.79 -13.46
N LYS A 549 -23.47 15.55 -13.91
CA LYS A 549 -23.98 14.37 -13.22
C LYS A 549 -23.35 14.24 -11.84
N LEU A 550 -24.20 14.27 -10.81
CA LEU A 550 -23.78 14.06 -9.43
C LEU A 550 -23.25 12.63 -9.25
N ALA A 551 -22.16 12.51 -8.50
CA ALA A 551 -21.66 11.21 -8.10
C ALA A 551 -22.63 10.55 -7.11
N LYS A 552 -22.76 9.22 -7.22
CA LYS A 552 -23.45 8.44 -6.19
C LYS A 552 -22.55 8.40 -4.96
N PHE A 553 -23.13 8.40 -3.77
CA PHE A 553 -22.34 8.30 -2.56
C PHE A 553 -22.97 7.41 -1.51
N LYS A 554 -22.12 6.87 -0.63
CA LYS A 554 -22.52 6.13 0.56
C LYS A 554 -21.81 6.73 1.76
N HIS A 555 -22.58 7.01 2.80
CA HIS A 555 -22.08 7.49 4.08
C HIS A 555 -22.80 6.76 5.20
N VAL A 556 -22.04 6.37 6.22
CA VAL A 556 -22.59 5.82 7.46
C VAL A 556 -22.66 6.96 8.45
N VAL A 557 -23.84 7.21 9.04
CA VAL A 557 -24.05 8.30 10.00
C VAL A 557 -23.02 8.22 11.14
N LYS A 558 -22.42 9.37 11.51
CA LYS A 558 -21.31 9.51 12.46
C LYS A 558 -19.96 8.96 11.99
N SER A 559 -19.86 8.47 10.75
CA SER A 559 -18.58 8.17 10.11
C SER A 559 -17.92 9.46 9.61
N ARG A 560 -16.59 9.47 9.64
CA ARG A 560 -15.75 10.46 8.94
C ARG A 560 -15.51 10.10 7.46
N PHE A 561 -15.82 8.87 7.08
CA PHE A 561 -15.57 8.35 5.74
C PHE A 561 -16.81 8.45 4.86
N LEU A 562 -16.60 8.93 3.65
CA LEU A 562 -17.57 8.98 2.56
C LEU A 562 -17.03 8.20 1.37
N ASN A 563 -17.84 7.29 0.81
CA ASN A 563 -17.51 6.62 -0.44
C ASN A 563 -18.22 7.34 -1.59
N LEU A 564 -17.47 7.77 -2.60
CA LEU A 564 -17.97 8.45 -3.78
C LEU A 564 -17.76 7.56 -5.02
N GLN A 565 -18.81 7.37 -5.81
CA GLN A 565 -18.81 6.58 -7.04
C GLN A 565 -19.11 7.51 -8.23
N ILE A 566 -18.16 7.58 -9.16
CA ILE A 566 -18.25 8.39 -10.37
C ILE A 566 -18.48 7.45 -11.54
N ASP A 567 -19.65 7.54 -12.17
CA ASP A 567 -20.11 6.59 -13.19
C ASP A 567 -19.41 6.79 -14.54
N ASP A 568 -19.02 8.02 -14.89
CA ASP A 568 -18.47 8.42 -16.18
C ASP A 568 -17.52 9.60 -15.96
N LEU A 569 -16.24 9.45 -16.28
CA LEU A 569 -15.29 10.57 -16.28
C LEU A 569 -14.56 10.59 -17.63
N GLU A 570 -14.90 11.55 -18.47
CA GLU A 570 -14.43 11.65 -19.85
C GLU A 570 -12.92 11.94 -19.94
N PRO A 571 -12.24 11.56 -21.03
CA PRO A 571 -10.86 11.95 -21.29
C PRO A 571 -10.65 13.47 -21.21
N GLY A 572 -9.67 13.91 -20.41
CA GLY A 572 -9.38 15.32 -20.17
C GLY A 572 -10.36 16.04 -19.23
N GLU A 573 -11.40 15.36 -18.72
CA GLU A 573 -12.38 15.96 -17.83
C GLU A 573 -11.80 16.15 -16.42
N SER A 574 -12.13 17.29 -15.80
CA SER A 574 -11.96 17.53 -14.37
C SER A 574 -13.32 17.84 -13.77
N ARG A 575 -13.68 17.09 -12.72
CA ARG A 575 -14.96 17.25 -12.03
C ARG A 575 -14.73 17.62 -10.56
N THR A 576 -15.33 18.73 -10.16
CA THR A 576 -15.23 19.26 -8.79
C THR A 576 -16.54 19.00 -8.04
N TYR A 577 -16.42 18.34 -6.90
CA TYR A 577 -17.52 18.08 -5.96
C TYR A 577 -17.34 18.93 -4.70
N TYR A 578 -18.40 19.61 -4.30
CA TYR A 578 -18.51 20.28 -3.00
C TYR A 578 -19.28 19.38 -2.06
N ILE A 579 -18.63 18.99 -0.97
CA ILE A 579 -19.17 18.07 0.02
C ILE A 579 -19.40 18.88 1.29
N ASP A 580 -20.66 19.22 1.52
CA ASP A 580 -21.12 19.88 2.73
C ASP A 580 -21.57 18.85 3.75
N TYR A 581 -21.24 19.07 5.01
CA TYR A 581 -21.65 18.16 6.08
C TYR A 581 -21.96 18.86 7.40
N ASP A 582 -22.92 18.30 8.12
CA ASP A 582 -23.20 18.70 9.51
C ASP A 582 -22.27 17.93 10.46
N LYS A 583 -21.63 18.67 11.37
CA LYS A 583 -20.82 18.06 12.42
C LYS A 583 -21.72 17.33 13.40
N VAL A 584 -21.28 16.18 13.89
CA VAL A 584 -21.95 15.51 15.02
C VAL A 584 -21.94 16.44 16.23
N SER A 585 -23.11 16.71 16.78
CA SER A 585 -23.26 17.51 18.00
C SER A 585 -22.52 16.80 19.14
N SER A 586 -21.54 17.48 19.74
CA SER A 586 -20.70 16.94 20.83
C SER A 586 -21.45 16.76 22.13
#